data_AF-A0A268TFH3-F1
#
_entry.id   AF-A0A268TFH3-F1
#
_cell.length_a   1.000
_cell.length_b   1.000
_cell.length_c   1.000
_cell.angle_alpha   90.00
_cell.angle_beta   90.00
_cell.angle_gamma   90.00
#
_symmetry.space_group_name_H-M   'P 1'
#
loop_
_entity.id
_entity.type
_entity.pdbx_description
1 polymer ?
#
loop_
_entity_poly.entity_id
_entity_poly.type
_entity_poly.pdbx_seq_one_letter_code
_entity_poly.pdbx_strand_id
1 'polypeptide(L)' 'MNQEFIEIKISGRKFQIKLEGFTQEAQEEITQTFDNQDIELTELLKNHLNKIQEYSILNNHLKSLLQKITS' A
#
# COMPACT_ATOMS: atom_id res chain seq x y z
N MET A 1 17.85 -11.92 7.54
CA MET A 1 16.75 -12.91 7.41
C MET A 1 15.61 -12.15 6.77
N ASN A 2 15.23 -12.47 5.51
CA ASN A 2 14.11 -11.79 4.86
C ASN A 2 12.83 -12.22 5.58
N GLN A 3 12.17 -11.28 6.27
CA GLN A 3 10.86 -11.54 6.84
C GLN A 3 9.86 -11.68 5.69
N GLU A 4 9.44 -12.92 5.41
CA GLU A 4 8.42 -13.22 4.38
C GLU A 4 7.01 -12.78 4.78
N PHE A 5 6.86 -12.31 6.03
CA PHE A 5 5.59 -11.92 6.61
C PHE A 5 5.75 -10.70 7.50
N ILE A 6 4.70 -9.90 7.54
CA ILE A 6 4.51 -8.82 8.51
C ILE A 6 3.40 -9.19 9.47
N GLU A 7 3.51 -8.70 10.71
CA GLU A 7 2.41 -8.72 11.66
C GLU A 7 1.79 -7.33 11.72
N ILE A 8 0.48 -7.26 11.52
CA ILE A 8 -0.29 -6.01 11.65
C ILE A 8 -1.40 -6.21 12.66
N LYS A 9 -1.79 -5.15 13.38
CA LYS A 9 -2.98 -5.17 14.23
C LYS A 9 -4.07 -4.32 13.60
N ILE A 10 -5.27 -4.90 13.49
CA ILE A 10 -6.46 -4.21 13.01
C ILE A 10 -7.57 -4.38 14.04
N SER A 11 -8.04 -3.27 14.61
CA SER A 11 -9.08 -3.22 15.65
C SER A 11 -8.83 -4.26 16.77
N GLY A 12 -7.60 -4.31 17.29
CA GLY A 12 -7.18 -5.20 18.37
C GLY A 12 -6.91 -6.65 17.96
N ARG A 13 -7.08 -7.01 16.68
CA ARG A 13 -6.79 -8.36 16.16
C ARG A 13 -5.47 -8.38 15.41
N LYS A 14 -4.62 -9.36 15.70
CA LYS A 14 -3.36 -9.58 14.98
C LYS A 14 -3.60 -10.37 13.70
N PHE A 15 -3.02 -9.89 12.61
CA PHE A 15 -3.01 -10.54 11.31
C PHE A 15 -1.57 -10.70 10.83
N GLN A 16 -1.28 -11.86 10.24
CA GLN A 16 0.00 -12.13 9.60
C GLN A 16 -0.21 -12.10 8.08
N ILE A 17 0.49 -11.21 7.40
CA ILE A 17 0.38 -11.05 5.94
C ILE A 17 1.70 -11.44 5.29
N LYS A 18 1.63 -12.30 4.27
CA LYS A 18 2.80 -12.65 3.45
C LYS A 18 3.10 -11.56 2.44
N LEU A 19 4.37 -11.18 2.31
CA LEU A 19 4.84 -10.18 1.34
C LEU A 19 5.51 -10.81 0.11
N GLU A 20 5.02 -11.97 -0.31
CA GLU A 20 5.49 -12.65 -1.51
C GLU A 20 5.20 -11.81 -2.76
N GLY A 21 6.21 -11.58 -3.60
CA GLY A 21 6.09 -10.78 -4.83
C GLY A 21 6.28 -9.27 -4.66
N PHE A 22 6.46 -8.76 -3.44
CA PHE A 22 6.82 -7.36 -3.20
C PHE A 22 8.33 -7.15 -3.42
N THR A 23 8.71 -5.97 -3.90
CA THR A 23 10.12 -5.55 -3.94
C THR A 23 10.65 -5.35 -2.52
N GLN A 24 11.96 -5.44 -2.33
CA GLN A 24 12.58 -5.19 -1.03
C GLN A 24 12.24 -3.79 -0.49
N GLU A 25 12.28 -2.77 -1.35
CA GLU A 25 11.91 -1.39 -0.99
C GLU A 25 10.45 -1.31 -0.50
N ALA A 26 9.52 -1.98 -1.18
CA ALA A 26 8.13 -2.03 -0.73
C ALA A 26 7.99 -2.81 0.58
N GLN A 27 8.76 -3.88 0.79
CA GLN A 27 8.76 -4.61 2.06
C GLN A 27 9.25 -3.74 3.22
N GLU A 28 10.29 -2.94 3.01
CA GLU A 28 10.83 -1.99 4.00
C GLU A 28 9.81 -0.90 4.33
N GLU A 29 9.18 -0.28 3.31
CA GLU A 29 8.15 0.74 3.51
C GLU A 29 6.92 0.20 4.22
N ILE A 30 6.44 -0.99 3.83
CA ILE A 30 5.30 -1.65 4.48
C ILE A 30 5.62 -1.96 5.93
N THR A 31 6.81 -2.50 6.22
CA THR A 31 7.21 -2.78 7.60
C THR A 31 7.27 -1.50 8.41
N GLN A 32 7.90 -0.43 7.91
CA GLN A 32 7.94 0.86 8.63
C GLN A 32 6.55 1.47 8.85
N THR A 33 5.63 1.28 7.90
CA THR A 33 4.29 1.87 7.97
C THR A 33 3.39 1.13 8.94
N PHE A 34 3.48 -0.20 9.01
CA PHE A 34 2.51 -1.02 9.74
C PHE A 34 3.07 -1.66 11.01
N ASP A 35 4.39 -1.70 11.20
CA ASP A 35 4.98 -2.31 12.39
C ASP A 35 4.51 -1.61 13.66
N ASN A 36 4.06 -2.40 14.63
CA ASN A 36 3.50 -1.97 15.91
C ASN A 36 2.25 -1.06 15.88
N GLN A 37 1.62 -0.82 14.73
CA GLN A 37 0.37 -0.05 14.68
C GLN A 37 -0.85 -0.94 14.90
N ASP A 38 -1.81 -0.43 15.67
CA ASP A 38 -3.17 -0.98 15.76
C ASP A 38 -4.11 -0.01 15.06
N ILE A 39 -4.46 -0.35 13.82
CA ILE A 39 -5.22 0.52 12.93
C ILE A 39 -6.69 0.14 13.03
N GLU A 40 -7.58 1.12 13.10
CA GLU A 40 -9.01 0.83 13.04
C GLU A 40 -9.40 0.36 11.62
N LEU A 41 -10.31 -0.61 11.54
CA LEU A 41 -10.77 -1.14 10.24
C LEU A 41 -11.31 -0.03 9.33
N THR A 42 -12.01 0.96 9.90
CA THR A 42 -12.54 2.11 9.16
C THR A 42 -11.43 2.99 8.58
N GLU A 43 -10.34 3.15 9.31
CA GLU A 43 -9.16 3.90 8.86
C GLU A 43 -8.43 3.14 7.75
N LEU A 44 -8.26 1.82 7.88
CA LEU A 44 -7.68 0.98 6.84
C LEU A 44 -8.49 1.06 5.54
N LEU A 45 -9.83 0.97 5.63
CA LEU A 45 -10.72 1.10 4.47
C LEU A 45 -10.62 2.49 3.83
N LYS A 46 -10.58 3.56 4.64
CA LYS A 46 -10.41 4.92 4.14
C LYS A 46 -9.07 5.10 3.42
N ASN A 47 -8.00 4.56 3.98
CA ASN A 47 -6.67 4.58 3.36
C ASN A 47 -6.66 3.84 2.02
N HIS A 48 -7.36 2.71 1.93
CA HIS A 48 -7.52 1.99 0.66
C HIS A 48 -8.31 2.79 -0.38
N LEU A 49 -9.43 3.40 0.00
CA LEU A 49 -10.23 4.25 -0.89
C LEU A 49 -9.43 5.45 -1.40
N ASN A 50 -8.62 6.07 -0.55
CA ASN A 50 -7.73 7.16 -0.94
C ASN A 50 -6.67 6.70 -1.95
N LYS A 51 -6.03 5.53 -1.74
CA LYS A 51 -5.08 4.96 -2.71
C LYS A 51 -5.71 4.70 -4.08
N ILE A 52 -6.97 4.23 -4.12
CA ILE A 52 -7.70 4.07 -5.40
C ILE A 52 -7.84 5.42 -6.12
N GLN A 53 -8.19 6.48 -5.39
CA GLN A 53 -8.29 7.83 -5.96
C GLN A 53 -6.93 8.32 -6.48
N GLU A 54 -5.85 8.15 -5.71
CA GLU A 54 -4.49 8.52 -6.11
C GLU A 54 -4.07 7.79 -7.39
N TYR A 55 -4.31 6.48 -7.48
CA TYR A 55 -4.02 5.72 -8.70
C TYR A 55 -4.85 6.16 -9.90
N SER A 56 -6.12 6.55 -9.69
CA SER A 56 -6.96 7.11 -10.74
C SER A 56 -6.38 8.42 -11.29
N ILE A 57 -5.95 9.32 -10.40
CA ILE A 57 -5.30 10.59 -10.77
C ILE A 57 -3.98 10.32 -11.51
N LEU A 58 -3.14 9.44 -10.98
CA LEU A 58 -1.86 9.08 -11.59
C LEU A 58 -2.05 8.50 -13.00
N ASN A 59 -3.01 7.60 -13.18
CA ASN A 59 -3.33 7.04 -14.48
C ASN A 59 -3.80 8.11 -15.47
N ASN A 60 -4.59 9.09 -15.02
CA ASN A 60 -5.01 10.21 -15.87
C ASN A 60 -3.82 11.09 -16.27
N HIS A 61 -2.90 11.38 -15.34
CA HIS A 61 -1.67 12.10 -15.64
C HIS A 61 -0.80 11.33 -16.65
N LEU A 62 -0.61 10.03 -16.47
CA LEU A 62 0.15 9.19 -17.40
C LEU A 62 -0.48 9.18 -18.80
N LYS A 63 -1.80 9.05 -18.91
CA LYS A 63 -2.51 9.15 -20.20
C LYS A 63 -2.28 10.51 -20.87
N SER A 64 -2.34 11.60 -20.10
CA SER A 64 -2.08 12.94 -20.60
C SER A 64 -0.65 13.10 -21.11
N LEU A 65 0.34 12.57 -20.37
CA LEU A 65 1.75 12.61 -20.78
C LEU A 65 1.98 11.78 -22.04
N LEU A 66 1.41 10.58 -22.14
CA LEU A 66 1.52 9.75 -23.34
C LEU A 66 0.94 10.44 -24.57
N GLN A 67 -0.25 11.04 -24.45
CA GLN A 67 -0.86 11.81 -25.54
C GLN A 67 0.06 12.93 -26.05
N LYS A 68 0.75 13.64 -25.15
CA LYS A 68 1.70 14.72 -25.49
C LYS A 68 2.97 14.21 -26.19
N ILE A 69 3.36 12.95 -26.00
CA ILE A 69 4.54 12.36 -26.65
C ILE A 69 4.18 11.83 -28.05
N THR A 70 2.96 11.33 -28.24
CA THR A 70 2.46 10.84 -29.54
C THR A 70 1.91 11.93 -30.46
N SER A 71 1.79 13.17 -30.00
CA SER A 71 1.36 14.34 -30.80
C SER A 71 2.57 15.16 -31.22
#